data_AF-A0A6A4J4B7-F1
#
_entry.id   AF-A0A6A4J4B7-F1
#
_cell.length_a   1.000
_cell.length_b   1.000
_cell.length_c   1.000
_cell.angle_alpha   90.00
_cell.angle_beta   90.00
_cell.angle_gamma   90.00
#
_symmetry.space_group_name_H-M   'P 1'
#
loop_
_entity.id
_entity.type
_entity.pdbx_description
1 polymer ?
#
loop_
_entity_poly.entity_id
_entity_poly.type
_entity_poly.pdbx_seq_one_letter_code
_entity_poly.pdbx_strand_id
1 'polypeptide(L)'
;MESSPRKKNSLSTIPGAVEERLPSVTKLKERDSTSVLKFLSWLYELNLTAEDYFPLIFERLANLQGNKFLLKMVADTPDKNALTFQNVSRRILDTTPCKVRREYQKYLCRPQRPHESFRDFVKDISKYNSILQLHDQSELVEIILVGVKSHTRVHFQFQTVPTNMQELETLVCHVEKLEKNQASTIPW
;
A
#
# COMPACT_ATOMS: atom_id res chain seq x y z
N MET A 1 24.46 27.88 25.15
CA MET A 1 24.50 26.71 24.27
C MET A 1 23.31 26.79 23.34
N GLU A 2 23.53 27.32 22.14
CA GLU A 2 22.50 27.53 21.14
C GLU A 2 22.05 26.19 20.54
N SER A 3 20.75 25.94 20.57
CA SER A 3 20.11 24.83 19.88
C SER A 3 20.12 25.10 18.38
N SER A 4 20.95 24.35 17.66
CA SER A 4 21.05 24.37 16.20
C SER A 4 19.69 24.06 15.55
N PRO A 5 19.17 24.90 14.64
CA PRO A 5 17.92 24.63 13.96
C PRO A 5 18.15 23.51 12.95
N ARG A 6 17.38 22.42 13.06
CA ARG A 6 17.35 21.37 12.03
C ARG A 6 17.04 22.03 10.69
N LYS A 7 18.02 22.03 9.78
CA LYS A 7 17.82 22.42 8.38
C LYS A 7 16.67 21.60 7.82
N LYS A 8 15.54 22.25 7.53
CA LYS A 8 14.55 21.73 6.57
C LYS A 8 15.27 21.71 5.22
N ASN A 9 15.90 20.60 4.88
CA ASN A 9 16.36 20.38 3.51
C ASN A 9 15.10 20.40 2.64
N SER A 10 14.93 21.44 1.84
CA SER A 10 13.93 21.46 0.78
C SER A 10 14.31 20.32 -0.17
N LEU A 11 13.62 19.19 -0.07
CA LEU A 11 13.70 18.15 -1.08
C LEU A 11 13.21 18.79 -2.38
N SER A 12 14.12 19.18 -3.27
CA SER A 12 13.77 19.88 -4.51
C SER A 12 13.60 18.91 -5.69
N THR A 13 14.07 17.68 -5.54
CA THR A 13 14.22 16.74 -6.65
C THR A 13 13.83 15.33 -6.20
N ILE A 14 13.04 14.65 -7.01
CA ILE A 14 12.60 13.26 -6.78
C ILE A 14 13.79 12.31 -7.05
N PRO A 15 13.96 11.20 -6.31
CA PRO A 15 14.97 10.20 -6.63
C PRO A 15 14.83 9.64 -8.06
N GLY A 16 15.94 9.50 -8.79
CA GLY A 16 15.93 9.09 -10.21
C GLY A 16 15.21 7.75 -10.47
N ALA A 17 15.41 6.75 -9.60
CA ALA A 17 14.72 5.46 -9.69
C ALA A 17 13.19 5.56 -9.57
N VAL A 18 12.68 6.60 -8.90
CA VAL A 18 11.25 6.90 -8.82
C VAL A 18 10.80 7.64 -10.08
N GLU A 19 11.58 8.61 -10.55
CA GLU A 19 11.28 9.38 -11.77
C GLU A 19 11.17 8.48 -13.01
N GLU A 20 12.05 7.48 -13.15
CA GLU A 20 12.01 6.48 -14.24
C GLU A 20 10.74 5.63 -14.25
N ARG A 21 10.09 5.44 -13.08
CA ARG A 21 8.86 4.65 -12.96
C ARG A 21 7.59 5.44 -13.23
N LEU A 22 7.64 6.78 -13.18
CA LEU A 22 6.46 7.64 -13.37
C LEU A 22 5.74 7.40 -14.71
N PRO A 23 6.42 7.21 -15.85
CA PRO A 23 5.76 6.95 -17.13
C PRO A 23 4.97 5.63 -17.17
N SER A 24 5.33 4.66 -16.33
CA SER A 24 4.65 3.35 -16.26
C SER A 24 3.38 3.39 -15.42
N VAL A 25 3.15 4.47 -14.66
CA VAL A 25 1.94 4.62 -13.85
C VAL A 25 0.72 4.64 -14.78
N THR A 26 -0.21 3.73 -14.52
CA THR A 26 -1.47 3.64 -15.29
C THR A 26 -2.17 5.00 -15.31
N LYS A 27 -2.64 5.47 -16.47
CA LYS A 27 -3.39 6.74 -16.53
C LYS A 27 -4.69 6.64 -15.73
N LEU A 28 -4.99 7.66 -14.92
CA LEU A 28 -6.25 7.72 -14.18
C LEU A 28 -7.43 8.01 -15.12
N LYS A 29 -8.41 7.11 -15.13
CA LYS A 29 -9.73 7.29 -15.74
C LYS A 29 -10.78 7.21 -14.62
N GLU A 30 -11.29 8.36 -14.18
CA GLU A 30 -12.13 8.50 -12.99
C GLU A 30 -13.41 7.64 -12.98
N ARG A 31 -13.92 7.26 -14.16
CA ARG A 31 -15.12 6.44 -14.32
C ARG A 31 -14.85 4.93 -14.44
N ASP A 32 -13.58 4.53 -14.56
CA ASP A 32 -13.17 3.14 -14.74
C ASP A 32 -12.54 2.62 -13.45
N SER A 33 -13.26 1.73 -12.76
CA SER A 33 -12.79 1.10 -11.52
C SER A 33 -11.46 0.38 -11.69
N THR A 34 -11.23 -0.28 -12.81
CA THR A 34 -9.96 -1.01 -12.98
C THR A 34 -8.81 -0.02 -13.11
N SER A 35 -9.01 1.08 -13.83
CA SER A 35 -8.02 2.15 -13.96
C SER A 35 -7.73 2.84 -12.63
N VAL A 36 -8.77 3.20 -11.86
CA VAL A 36 -8.61 3.85 -10.54
C VAL A 36 -7.78 2.97 -9.60
N LEU A 37 -8.10 1.68 -9.50
CA LEU A 37 -7.36 0.77 -8.61
C LEU A 37 -5.91 0.60 -9.04
N LYS A 38 -5.67 0.41 -10.34
CA LYS A 38 -4.30 0.28 -10.87
C LYS A 38 -3.50 1.56 -10.64
N PHE A 39 -4.10 2.73 -10.84
CA PHE A 39 -3.47 4.01 -10.54
C PHE A 39 -3.10 4.11 -9.05
N LEU A 40 -4.05 3.86 -8.14
CA LEU A 40 -3.82 3.93 -6.70
C LEU A 40 -2.80 2.88 -6.22
N SER A 41 -2.82 1.69 -6.81
CA SER A 41 -1.82 0.64 -6.58
C SER A 41 -0.42 1.11 -6.97
N TRP A 42 -0.25 1.71 -8.14
CA TRP A 42 1.05 2.28 -8.56
C TRP A 42 1.50 3.40 -7.62
N LEU A 43 0.58 4.28 -7.25
CA LEU A 43 0.85 5.41 -6.38
C LEU A 43 1.27 4.95 -4.97
N TYR A 44 0.67 3.86 -4.47
CA TYR A 44 1.06 3.22 -3.22
C TYR A 44 2.51 2.70 -3.27
N GLU A 45 2.90 1.98 -4.34
CA GLU A 45 4.28 1.48 -4.47
C GLU A 45 5.30 2.63 -4.55
N LEU A 46 4.96 3.74 -5.19
CA LEU A 46 5.80 4.93 -5.23
C LEU A 46 5.93 5.56 -3.84
N ASN A 47 4.83 5.63 -3.08
CA ASN A 47 4.83 6.13 -1.70
C ASN A 47 5.73 5.28 -0.79
N LEU A 48 5.66 3.94 -0.90
CA LEU A 48 6.53 3.05 -0.12
C LEU A 48 8.02 3.26 -0.42
N THR A 49 8.36 3.70 -1.63
CA THR A 49 9.77 3.88 -2.04
C THR A 49 10.33 5.24 -1.60
N ALA A 50 9.49 6.28 -1.57
CA ALA A 50 9.94 7.65 -1.35
C ALA A 50 8.83 8.53 -0.74
N GLU A 51 8.34 8.14 0.43
CA GLU A 51 7.23 8.80 1.15
C GLU A 51 7.49 10.30 1.37
N ASP A 52 8.71 10.66 1.81
CA ASP A 52 9.10 12.06 2.04
C ASP A 52 9.01 12.94 0.77
N TYR A 53 9.02 12.33 -0.41
CA TYR A 53 8.96 13.00 -1.71
C TYR A 53 7.57 12.91 -2.34
N PHE A 54 6.59 12.30 -1.66
CA PHE A 54 5.28 12.02 -2.23
C PHE A 54 4.58 13.26 -2.82
N PRO A 55 4.58 14.45 -2.18
CA PRO A 55 3.98 15.65 -2.78
C PRO A 55 4.56 15.99 -4.15
N LEU A 56 5.89 15.89 -4.31
CA LEU A 56 6.59 16.16 -5.56
C LEU A 56 6.30 15.07 -6.60
N ILE A 57 6.34 13.80 -6.20
CA ILE A 57 6.00 12.66 -7.04
C ILE A 57 4.59 12.83 -7.62
N PHE A 58 3.64 13.16 -6.76
CA PHE A 58 2.24 13.33 -7.14
C PHE A 58 2.05 14.53 -8.08
N GLU A 59 2.68 15.66 -7.80
CA GLU A 59 2.65 16.84 -8.68
C GLU A 59 3.28 16.57 -10.04
N ARG A 60 4.44 15.90 -10.08
CA ARG A 60 5.11 15.50 -11.32
C ARG A 60 4.23 14.55 -12.13
N LEU A 61 3.62 13.56 -11.47
CA LEU A 61 2.70 12.61 -12.09
C LEU A 61 1.45 13.31 -12.66
N ALA A 62 0.86 14.26 -11.93
CA ALA A 62 -0.30 15.03 -12.38
C ALA A 62 0.02 15.80 -13.68
N ASN A 63 1.19 16.43 -13.73
CA ASN A 63 1.69 17.13 -14.92
C ASN A 63 1.98 16.16 -16.08
N LEU A 64 2.68 15.06 -15.84
CA LEU A 64 3.01 14.05 -16.86
C LEU A 64 1.77 13.43 -17.50
N GLN A 65 0.72 13.17 -16.71
CA GLN A 65 -0.52 12.62 -17.24
C GLN A 65 -1.41 13.67 -17.90
N GLY A 66 -1.22 14.96 -17.60
CA GLY A 66 -2.09 16.05 -18.05
C GLY A 66 -3.54 15.89 -17.56
N ASN A 67 -3.75 15.15 -16.47
CA ASN A 67 -5.09 14.86 -15.97
C ASN A 67 -5.61 16.06 -15.17
N LYS A 68 -6.71 16.67 -15.63
CA LYS A 68 -7.29 17.88 -15.04
C LYS A 68 -7.71 17.69 -13.58
N PHE A 69 -8.21 16.52 -13.22
CA PHE A 69 -8.61 16.21 -11.85
C PHE A 69 -7.40 16.17 -10.92
N LEU A 70 -6.33 15.45 -11.31
CA LEU A 70 -5.09 15.41 -10.53
C LEU A 70 -4.46 16.80 -10.38
N LEU A 71 -4.36 17.56 -11.48
CA LEU A 71 -3.83 18.92 -11.48
C LEU A 71 -4.64 19.85 -10.57
N LYS A 72 -5.98 19.74 -10.61
CA LYS A 72 -6.87 20.47 -9.72
C LYS A 72 -6.64 20.09 -8.26
N MET A 73 -6.45 18.80 -7.94
CA MET A 73 -6.13 18.41 -6.56
C MET A 73 -4.82 19.04 -6.06
N VAL A 74 -3.79 19.13 -6.91
CA VAL A 74 -2.53 19.81 -6.58
C VAL A 74 -2.77 21.30 -6.34
N ALA A 75 -3.52 21.98 -7.23
CA ALA A 75 -3.79 23.41 -7.14
C ALA A 75 -4.66 23.78 -5.92
N ASP A 76 -5.66 22.95 -5.61
CA ASP A 76 -6.58 23.15 -4.47
C ASP A 76 -5.94 22.81 -3.12
N THR A 77 -4.69 22.34 -3.09
CA THR A 77 -3.98 21.96 -1.86
C THR A 77 -2.84 22.95 -1.58
N PRO A 78 -3.11 24.06 -0.86
CA PRO A 78 -2.13 25.13 -0.65
C PRO A 78 -0.95 24.69 0.23
N ASP A 79 -1.21 23.84 1.24
CA ASP A 79 -0.14 23.20 2.01
C ASP A 79 0.27 21.88 1.33
N LYS A 80 1.44 21.88 0.69
CA LYS A 80 1.97 20.69 0.01
C LYS A 80 2.19 19.50 0.95
N ASN A 81 2.35 19.72 2.26
CA ASN A 81 2.47 18.63 3.22
C ASN A 81 1.14 17.87 3.39
N ALA A 82 0.00 18.46 3.03
CA ALA A 82 -1.28 17.79 3.03
C ALA A 82 -1.48 16.87 1.81
N LEU A 83 -0.63 16.94 0.79
CA LEU A 83 -0.58 15.97 -0.31
C LEU A 83 0.10 14.68 0.18
N THR A 84 -0.58 13.93 1.04
CA THR A 84 -0.16 12.59 1.43
C THR A 84 -0.86 11.53 0.58
N PHE A 85 -0.29 10.32 0.54
CA PHE A 85 -0.92 9.20 -0.15
C PHE A 85 -2.36 8.95 0.34
N GLN A 86 -2.59 9.00 1.66
CA GLN A 86 -3.89 8.75 2.27
C GLN A 86 -4.93 9.82 1.88
N ASN A 87 -4.53 11.08 1.81
CA ASN A 87 -5.43 12.16 1.41
C ASN A 87 -5.75 12.11 -0.08
N VAL A 88 -4.74 11.85 -0.92
CA VAL A 88 -4.93 11.71 -2.37
C VAL A 88 -5.79 10.49 -2.70
N SER A 89 -5.53 9.34 -2.09
CA SER A 89 -6.32 8.12 -2.32
C SER A 89 -7.77 8.32 -1.91
N ARG A 90 -8.02 8.94 -0.74
CA ARG A 90 -9.37 9.29 -0.28
C ARG A 90 -10.10 10.18 -1.28
N ARG A 91 -9.48 11.27 -1.72
CA ARG A 91 -10.10 12.21 -2.70
C ARG A 91 -10.44 11.53 -4.02
N ILE A 92 -9.56 10.67 -4.53
CA ILE A 92 -9.82 9.89 -5.76
C ILE A 92 -10.98 8.93 -5.54
N LEU A 93 -11.00 8.23 -4.40
CA LEU A 93 -12.07 7.29 -4.09
C LEU A 93 -13.41 7.98 -3.82
N ASP A 94 -13.44 9.20 -3.30
CA ASP A 94 -14.65 10.00 -3.04
C ASP A 94 -15.33 10.43 -4.33
N THR A 95 -14.58 10.61 -5.42
CA THR A 95 -15.13 10.89 -6.74
C THR A 95 -15.46 9.64 -7.55
N THR A 96 -15.12 8.45 -7.02
CA THR A 96 -15.36 7.18 -7.69
C THR A 96 -16.71 6.58 -7.27
N PRO A 97 -17.53 6.05 -8.20
CA PRO A 97 -18.86 5.52 -7.86
C PRO A 97 -18.84 4.44 -6.75
N CYS A 98 -19.82 4.42 -5.85
CA CYS A 98 -19.88 3.49 -4.71
C CYS A 98 -19.73 1.99 -5.08
N LYS A 99 -20.18 1.59 -6.28
CA LYS A 99 -20.03 0.23 -6.80
C LYS A 99 -18.57 -0.21 -6.86
N VAL A 100 -17.68 0.73 -7.19
CA VAL A 100 -16.25 0.51 -7.34
C VAL A 100 -15.58 0.21 -6.00
N ARG A 101 -15.94 0.93 -4.93
CA ARG A 101 -15.45 0.65 -3.57
C ARG A 101 -15.85 -0.76 -3.11
N ARG A 102 -17.08 -1.19 -3.38
CA ARG A 102 -17.56 -2.54 -3.06
C ARG A 102 -16.83 -3.63 -3.85
N GLU A 103 -16.54 -3.38 -5.12
CA GLU A 103 -15.73 -4.31 -5.92
C GLU A 103 -14.33 -4.48 -5.31
N TYR A 104 -13.77 -3.43 -4.71
CA TYR A 104 -12.44 -3.50 -4.13
C TYR A 104 -12.35 -4.20 -2.80
N GLN A 105 -13.43 -4.24 -2.01
CA GLN A 105 -13.49 -5.04 -0.78
C GLN A 105 -13.16 -6.51 -1.01
N LYS A 106 -13.44 -7.03 -2.22
CA LYS A 106 -13.09 -8.40 -2.61
C LYS A 106 -11.59 -8.67 -2.62
N TYR A 107 -10.75 -7.64 -2.76
CA TYR A 107 -9.30 -7.81 -2.67
C TYR A 107 -8.80 -7.84 -1.23
N LEU A 108 -9.57 -7.29 -0.29
CA LEU A 108 -9.21 -7.18 1.12
C LEU A 108 -9.71 -8.39 1.92
N CYS A 109 -10.95 -8.83 1.69
CA CYS A 109 -11.56 -9.96 2.40
C CYS A 109 -11.42 -11.29 1.64
N ARG A 110 -10.28 -11.54 1.00
CA ARG A 110 -10.04 -12.78 0.25
C ARG A 110 -9.22 -13.78 1.06
N PRO A 111 -9.38 -15.09 0.79
CA PRO A 111 -8.43 -16.08 1.29
C PRO A 111 -7.06 -15.93 0.61
N GLN A 112 -6.02 -16.40 1.29
CA GLN A 112 -4.69 -16.60 0.76
C GLN A 112 -4.76 -17.62 -0.39
N ARG A 113 -4.15 -17.28 -1.53
CA ARG A 113 -4.18 -18.15 -2.72
C ARG A 113 -3.25 -19.36 -2.53
N PRO A 114 -3.48 -20.48 -3.25
CA PRO A 114 -2.69 -21.71 -3.08
C PRO A 114 -1.16 -21.50 -3.18
N HIS A 115 -0.71 -20.71 -4.17
CA HIS A 115 0.71 -20.45 -4.44
C HIS A 115 1.21 -19.12 -3.88
N GLU A 116 0.41 -18.45 -3.07
CA GLU A 116 0.79 -17.17 -2.47
C GLU A 116 1.51 -17.43 -1.13
N SER A 117 2.66 -16.79 -0.94
CA SER A 117 3.39 -16.80 0.32
C SER A 117 2.62 -16.02 1.39
N PHE A 118 2.89 -16.30 2.67
CA PHE A 118 2.22 -15.56 3.73
C PHE A 118 2.58 -14.07 3.70
N ARG A 119 3.83 -13.72 3.43
CA ARG A 119 4.29 -12.33 3.29
C ARG A 119 3.57 -11.61 2.15
N ASP A 120 3.46 -12.23 0.98
CA ASP A 120 2.79 -11.61 -0.18
C ASP A 120 1.32 -11.39 0.10
N PHE A 121 0.66 -12.35 0.77
CA PHE A 121 -0.72 -12.21 1.20
C PHE A 121 -0.89 -11.01 2.15
N VAL A 122 -0.12 -10.95 3.25
CA VAL A 122 -0.16 -9.84 4.20
C VAL A 122 0.10 -8.50 3.52
N LYS A 123 1.11 -8.45 2.63
CA LYS A 123 1.46 -7.24 1.87
C LYS A 123 0.31 -6.78 0.97
N ASP A 124 -0.32 -7.69 0.25
CA ASP A 124 -1.41 -7.38 -0.68
C ASP A 124 -2.66 -6.90 0.08
N ILE A 125 -3.06 -7.58 1.15
CA ILE A 125 -4.19 -7.17 2.01
C ILE A 125 -3.91 -5.79 2.65
N SER A 126 -2.72 -5.58 3.19
CA SER A 126 -2.32 -4.30 3.81
C SER A 126 -2.30 -3.15 2.81
N LYS A 127 -1.86 -3.42 1.58
CA LYS A 127 -1.89 -2.45 0.47
C LYS A 127 -3.33 -2.03 0.14
N TYR A 128 -4.25 -2.99 -0.03
CA TYR A 128 -5.63 -2.64 -0.32
C TYR A 128 -6.30 -1.93 0.85
N ASN A 129 -5.98 -2.26 2.11
CA ASN A 129 -6.48 -1.50 3.24
C ASN A 129 -5.91 -0.07 3.28
N SER A 130 -4.64 0.12 2.93
CA SER A 130 -4.03 1.46 2.84
C SER A 130 -4.68 2.31 1.74
N ILE A 131 -5.08 1.69 0.63
CA ILE A 131 -5.79 2.35 -0.46
C ILE A 131 -7.21 2.71 -0.03
N LEU A 132 -7.96 1.74 0.50
CA LEU A 132 -9.41 1.86 0.75
C LEU A 132 -9.75 2.48 2.10
N GLN A 133 -8.84 2.39 3.07
CA GLN A 133 -8.96 2.91 4.44
C GLN A 133 -10.26 2.43 5.13
N LEU A 134 -10.52 1.12 5.05
CA LEU A 134 -11.78 0.53 5.54
C LEU A 134 -11.69 -0.04 6.94
N HIS A 135 -10.51 -0.56 7.30
CA HIS A 135 -10.29 -1.27 8.55
C HIS A 135 -9.16 -0.63 9.33
N ASP A 136 -9.30 -0.61 10.65
CA ASP A 136 -8.17 -0.29 11.52
C ASP A 136 -7.13 -1.42 11.55
N GLN A 137 -6.04 -1.21 12.27
CA GLN A 137 -4.95 -2.18 12.32
C GLN A 137 -5.35 -3.50 12.99
N SER A 138 -6.19 -3.46 14.03
CA SER A 138 -6.67 -4.67 14.72
C SER A 138 -7.58 -5.50 13.82
N GLU A 139 -8.57 -4.87 13.20
CA GLU A 139 -9.48 -5.52 12.25
C GLU A 139 -8.72 -6.10 11.05
N LEU A 140 -7.72 -5.37 10.55
CA LEU A 140 -6.90 -5.85 9.44
C LEU A 140 -6.15 -7.13 9.78
N VAL A 141 -5.60 -7.22 11.00
CA VAL A 141 -4.92 -8.43 11.48
C VAL A 141 -5.91 -9.60 11.55
N GLU A 142 -7.12 -9.39 12.08
CA GLU A 142 -8.16 -10.42 12.11
C GLU A 142 -8.53 -10.92 10.71
N ILE A 143 -8.75 -10.00 9.77
CA ILE A 143 -9.08 -10.33 8.37
C ILE A 143 -7.97 -11.19 7.76
N ILE A 144 -6.71 -10.82 7.99
CA ILE A 144 -5.56 -11.58 7.51
C ILE A 144 -5.58 -12.99 8.12
N LEU A 145 -5.69 -13.10 9.44
CA LEU A 145 -5.64 -14.39 10.15
C LEU A 145 -6.77 -15.34 9.72
N VAL A 146 -7.98 -14.81 9.49
CA VAL A 146 -9.12 -15.59 8.98
C VAL A 146 -8.87 -16.04 7.53
N GLY A 147 -8.21 -15.22 6.72
CA GLY A 147 -7.91 -15.50 5.33
C GLY A 147 -6.74 -16.47 5.08
N VAL A 148 -5.92 -16.77 6.09
CA VAL A 148 -4.74 -17.63 5.93
C VAL A 148 -5.11 -19.07 5.57
N LYS A 149 -4.40 -19.65 4.60
CA LYS A 149 -4.63 -21.04 4.17
C LYS A 149 -4.16 -22.03 5.23
N SER A 150 -4.80 -23.20 5.30
CA SER A 150 -4.52 -24.22 6.32
C SER A 150 -3.03 -24.58 6.43
N HIS A 151 -2.33 -24.69 5.29
CA HIS A 151 -0.89 -24.99 5.27
C HIS A 151 -0.06 -23.95 6.03
N THR A 152 -0.27 -22.66 5.77
CA THR A 152 0.45 -21.59 6.48
C THR A 152 0.03 -21.52 7.95
N ARG A 153 -1.26 -21.77 8.24
CA ARG A 153 -1.81 -21.75 9.60
C ARG A 153 -1.20 -22.80 10.53
N VAL A 154 -0.67 -23.92 10.02
CA VAL A 154 -0.01 -24.94 10.87
C VAL A 154 1.24 -24.41 11.57
N HIS A 155 1.83 -23.32 11.06
CA HIS A 155 3.00 -22.67 11.62
C HIS A 155 2.66 -21.65 12.72
N PHE A 156 1.37 -21.41 12.99
CA PHE A 156 0.95 -20.50 14.04
C PHE A 156 1.03 -21.25 15.37
N GLN A 157 2.01 -20.88 16.21
CA GLN A 157 2.16 -21.50 17.52
C GLN A 157 0.97 -21.10 18.42
N PHE A 158 0.55 -22.01 19.28
CA PHE A 158 -0.67 -21.92 20.11
C PHE A 158 -0.77 -20.70 21.05
N GLN A 159 0.27 -19.86 21.18
CA GLN A 159 0.35 -18.82 22.22
C GLN A 159 0.42 -17.37 21.75
N THR A 160 0.46 -17.06 20.45
CA THR A 160 0.43 -15.65 20.01
C THR A 160 -0.36 -15.50 18.72
N VAL A 161 -1.68 -15.35 18.86
CA VAL A 161 -2.49 -14.74 17.81
C VAL A 161 -2.11 -13.26 17.77
N PRO A 162 -1.54 -12.74 16.68
CA PRO A 162 -1.12 -11.34 16.64
C PRO A 162 -2.35 -10.44 16.80
N THR A 163 -2.19 -9.40 17.60
CA THR A 163 -3.23 -8.39 17.89
C THR A 163 -2.95 -7.05 17.21
N ASN A 164 -1.75 -6.91 16.67
CA ASN A 164 -1.28 -5.70 16.00
C ASN A 164 -0.34 -6.05 14.84
N MET A 165 -0.05 -5.06 13.99
CA MET A 165 0.77 -5.25 12.78
C MET A 165 2.22 -5.66 13.09
N GLN A 166 2.77 -5.28 14.25
CA GLN A 166 4.14 -5.62 14.63
C GLN A 166 4.26 -7.10 15.01
N GLU A 167 3.32 -7.62 15.79
CA GLU A 167 3.21 -9.04 16.09
C GLU A 167 2.96 -9.84 14.81
N LEU A 168 2.10 -9.34 13.91
CA LEU A 168 1.85 -9.97 12.63
C LEU A 168 3.12 -10.07 11.78
N GLU A 169 3.94 -9.01 11.70
CA GLU A 169 5.21 -9.06 10.96
C GLU A 169 6.19 -10.06 11.57
N THR A 170 6.19 -10.19 12.90
CA THR A 170 6.99 -11.21 13.61
C THR A 170 6.55 -12.61 13.23
N LEU A 171 5.23 -12.85 13.17
CA LEU A 171 4.66 -14.11 12.71
C LEU A 171 5.01 -14.38 11.24
N VAL A 172 4.89 -13.39 10.35
CA VAL A 172 5.28 -13.51 8.94
C VAL A 172 6.75 -13.97 8.83
N CYS A 173 7.66 -13.30 9.54
CA CYS A 173 9.07 -13.66 9.56
C CYS A 173 9.31 -15.08 10.10
N HIS A 174 8.53 -15.53 11.09
CA HIS A 174 8.63 -16.88 11.64
C HIS A 174 8.18 -17.94 10.63
N VAL A 175 7.01 -17.76 10.03
CA VAL A 175 6.43 -18.70 9.07
C VAL A 175 7.33 -18.85 7.85
N GLU A 176 7.86 -17.75 7.31
CA GLU A 176 8.79 -17.82 6.18
C GLU A 176 10.05 -18.62 6.47
N LYS A 177 10.59 -18.52 7.70
CA LYS A 177 11.75 -19.31 8.11
C LYS A 177 11.40 -20.81 8.16
N LEU A 178 10.22 -21.16 8.66
CA LEU A 178 9.76 -22.54 8.73
C LEU A 178 9.49 -23.13 7.35
N GLU A 179 8.81 -22.40 6.46
CA GLU A 179 8.53 -22.83 5.08
C GLU A 179 9.85 -23.04 4.30
N LYS A 180 10.85 -22.16 4.46
CA LYS A 180 12.19 -22.32 3.86
C LYS A 180 12.94 -23.55 4.38
N ASN A 181 12.89 -23.79 5.68
CA ASN A 181 13.56 -24.94 6.30
C ASN A 181 12.93 -26.25 5.82
N GLN A 182 11.60 -26.33 5.70
CA GLN A 182 10.91 -27.52 5.18
C GLN A 182 11.23 -27.79 3.71
N ALA A 183 11.30 -26.76 2.86
CA ALA A 183 11.70 -26.89 1.46
C ALA A 183 13.15 -27.41 1.30
N SER A 184 14.01 -27.14 2.28
CA SER A 184 15.42 -27.56 2.28
C SER A 184 15.63 -28.99 2.79
N THR A 185 14.59 -29.64 3.32
CA THR A 185 14.68 -30.97 3.97
C THR A 185 14.16 -32.10 3.07
N ILE A 186 13.92 -31.84 1.78
CA ILE A 186 13.57 -32.89 0.81
C ILE A 186 14.87 -33.29 0.08
N PRO A 187 15.50 -34.43 0.43
CA PRO A 187 16.58 -34.97 -0.39
C PRO A 187 15.96 -35.53 -1.67
N TRP A 188 16.52 -35.14 -2.82
CA TRP A 188 16.34 -35.87 -4.06
C TRP A 188 17.03 -37.24 -3.97
#